data_AF-A0A6U5C292-F1
#
_entry.id   AF-A0A6U5C292-F1
#
_cell.length_a   1.000
_cell.length_b   1.000
_cell.length_c   1.000
_cell.angle_alpha   90.00
_cell.angle_beta   90.00
_cell.angle_gamma   90.00
#
_symmetry.space_group_name_H-M   'P 1'
#
loop_
_entity.id
_entity.type
_entity.pdbx_description
1 polymer ?
#
loop_
_entity_poly.entity_id
_entity_poly.type
_entity_poly.pdbx_seq_one_letter_code
_entity_poly.pdbx_strand_id
1 'polypeptide(L)'
;SFKMAAMDDAKSDLVNVLARLESHWVVLEAELVEINKDVTYCEQCVDKYGEYFSYPLQHLKELKRQKKGKMKDIIKAMESFNDNLIGGKKLVKALERDAPIGAPSVQNMGDPRTWAGDFGGLTAGNQA
;
A
#
# COMPACT_ATOMS: atom_id res chain seq x y z
N SER A 1 8.35 17.75 8.20
CA SER A 1 9.43 16.80 7.88
C SER A 1 9.09 15.37 8.30
N PHE A 2 8.76 15.10 9.58
CA PHE A 2 8.46 13.74 10.08
C PHE A 2 7.30 12.99 9.39
N LYS A 3 6.25 13.70 8.95
CA LYS A 3 5.06 13.11 8.29
C LYS A 3 5.33 12.59 6.88
N MET A 4 6.31 13.15 6.16
CA MET A 4 6.67 12.67 4.80
C MET A 4 7.48 11.37 4.89
N ALA A 5 8.43 11.27 5.83
CA ALA A 5 9.24 10.07 6.03
C ALA A 5 8.39 8.83 6.34
N ALA A 6 7.44 8.92 7.27
CA ALA A 6 6.56 7.80 7.62
C ALA A 6 5.66 7.33 6.45
N MET A 7 5.30 8.24 5.54
CA MET A 7 4.50 7.89 4.35
C MET A 7 5.34 7.18 3.29
N ASP A 8 6.61 7.53 3.17
CA ASP A 8 7.53 6.90 2.23
C ASP A 8 8.01 5.54 2.75
N ASP A 9 8.17 5.37 4.07
CA ASP A 9 8.44 4.08 4.71
C ASP A 9 7.31 3.07 4.45
N ALA A 10 6.05 3.49 4.63
CA ALA A 10 4.89 2.63 4.39
C ALA A 10 4.75 2.21 2.91
N LYS A 11 5.12 3.08 1.96
CA LYS A 11 5.16 2.74 0.53
C LYS A 11 6.30 1.77 0.22
N SER A 12 7.46 1.95 0.84
CA SER A 12 8.60 1.04 0.70
C SER A 12 8.24 -0.37 1.17
N ASP A 13 7.63 -0.48 2.36
CA ASP A 13 7.16 -1.76 2.90
C ASP A 13 6.13 -2.45 1.99
N LEU A 14 5.21 -1.66 1.42
CA LEU A 14 4.21 -2.14 0.46
C LEU A 14 4.85 -2.79 -0.77
N VAL A 15 5.81 -2.08 -1.38
CA VAL A 15 6.54 -2.56 -2.57
C VAL A 15 7.38 -3.79 -2.21
N ASN A 16 7.99 -3.81 -1.03
CA ASN A 16 8.77 -4.95 -0.55
C ASN A 16 7.91 -6.21 -0.38
N VAL A 17 6.69 -6.07 0.17
CA VAL A 17 5.76 -7.20 0.32
C VAL A 17 5.30 -7.72 -1.05
N LEU A 18 4.94 -6.84 -1.98
CA LEU A 18 4.55 -7.23 -3.34
C LEU A 18 5.68 -7.95 -4.07
N ALA A 19 6.89 -7.37 -4.05
CA ALA A 19 8.07 -7.98 -4.71
C ALA A 19 8.39 -9.37 -4.14
N ARG A 20 8.20 -9.59 -2.84
CA ARG A 20 8.36 -10.91 -2.21
C ARG A 20 7.30 -11.91 -2.67
N LEU A 21 6.03 -11.49 -2.73
CA LEU A 21 4.95 -12.34 -3.22
C LEU A 21 5.12 -12.72 -4.70
N GLU A 22 5.54 -11.76 -5.52
CA GLU A 22 5.88 -11.99 -6.94
C GLU A 22 7.06 -12.96 -7.09
N SER A 23 8.13 -12.76 -6.31
CA SER A 23 9.27 -13.68 -6.29
C SER A 23 8.85 -15.11 -5.91
N HIS A 24 8.05 -15.26 -4.85
CA HIS A 24 7.54 -16.57 -4.44
C HIS A 24 6.63 -17.20 -5.49
N TRP A 25 5.83 -16.39 -6.20
CA TRP A 25 4.99 -16.86 -7.30
C TRP A 25 5.83 -17.44 -8.43
N VAL A 26 6.84 -16.70 -8.90
CA VAL A 26 7.71 -17.13 -10.01
C VAL A 26 8.42 -18.44 -9.69
N VAL A 27 8.93 -18.58 -8.46
CA VAL A 27 9.57 -19.82 -8.01
C VAL A 27 8.57 -20.99 -8.02
N LEU A 28 7.38 -20.79 -7.45
CA LEU A 28 6.36 -21.84 -7.41
C LEU A 28 5.89 -22.27 -8.81
N GLU A 29 5.77 -21.32 -9.73
CA GLU A 29 5.42 -21.61 -11.12
C GLU A 29 6.49 -22.48 -11.80
N ALA A 30 7.77 -22.11 -11.67
CA ALA A 30 8.88 -22.88 -12.21
C ALA A 30 8.94 -24.29 -11.60
N GLU A 31 8.80 -24.41 -10.28
CA GLU A 31 8.78 -25.70 -9.59
C GLU A 31 7.61 -26.59 -10.06
N LEU A 32 6.42 -26.01 -10.28
CA LEU A 32 5.26 -26.75 -10.76
C LEU A 32 5.47 -27.28 -12.18
N VAL A 33 6.18 -26.53 -13.03
CA VAL A 33 6.55 -26.98 -14.38
C VAL A 33 7.47 -28.20 -14.31
N GLU A 34 8.51 -28.15 -13.48
CA GLU A 34 9.44 -29.28 -13.31
C GLU A 34 8.77 -30.49 -12.68
N ILE A 35 7.97 -30.32 -11.61
CA ILE A 35 7.21 -31.41 -11.00
C ILE A 35 6.27 -32.06 -12.02
N ASN A 36 5.71 -31.29 -12.96
CA ASN A 36 4.87 -31.87 -13.99
C ASN A 36 5.65 -32.78 -14.94
N LYS A 37 6.88 -32.41 -15.29
CA LYS A 37 7.78 -33.27 -16.08
C LYS A 37 8.17 -34.51 -15.28
N ASP A 38 8.51 -34.35 -14.01
CA ASP A 38 8.90 -35.45 -13.12
C ASP A 38 7.75 -36.45 -12.93
N VAL A 39 6.51 -35.97 -12.80
CA VAL A 39 5.33 -36.84 -12.75
C VAL A 39 5.23 -37.68 -14.02
N THR A 40 5.34 -37.07 -15.20
CA THR A 40 5.28 -37.81 -16.48
C THR A 40 6.40 -38.83 -16.60
N TYR A 41 7.63 -38.48 -16.21
CA TYR A 41 8.75 -39.42 -16.21
C TYR A 41 8.55 -40.55 -15.20
N CYS A 42 8.04 -40.23 -14.02
CA CYS A 42 7.76 -41.23 -12.98
C CYS A 42 6.64 -42.19 -13.39
N GLU A 43 5.63 -41.72 -14.14
CA GLU A 43 4.61 -42.57 -14.76
C GLU A 43 5.25 -43.58 -15.72
N GLN A 44 6.19 -43.17 -16.57
CA GLN A 44 6.94 -44.09 -17.44
C GLN A 44 7.77 -45.10 -16.63
N CYS A 45 8.34 -44.68 -15.50
CA CYS A 45 9.06 -45.58 -14.61
C CYS A 45 8.14 -46.60 -13.94
N VAL A 46 6.91 -46.22 -13.56
CA VAL A 46 5.90 -47.16 -13.07
C VAL A 46 5.57 -48.20 -14.15
N ASP A 47 5.39 -47.76 -15.40
CA ASP A 47 5.09 -48.68 -16.51
C ASP A 47 6.24 -49.67 -16.76
N LYS A 48 7.50 -49.22 -16.62
CA LYS A 48 8.69 -50.03 -16.92
C LYS A 48 9.15 -50.91 -15.77
N TYR A 49 9.07 -50.42 -14.53
CA TYR A 49 9.67 -51.04 -13.35
C TYR A 49 8.62 -51.45 -12.31
N GLY A 50 7.33 -51.22 -12.59
CA GLY A 50 6.22 -51.62 -11.75
C GLY A 50 6.09 -50.81 -10.46
N GLU A 51 5.54 -51.44 -9.44
CA GLU A 51 5.04 -50.78 -8.23
C GLU A 51 6.09 -50.05 -7.39
N TYR A 52 7.38 -50.32 -7.61
CA TYR A 52 8.47 -49.64 -6.91
C TYR A 52 8.43 -48.12 -7.11
N PHE A 53 7.95 -47.66 -8.27
CA PHE A 53 7.82 -46.23 -8.58
C PHE A 53 6.46 -45.64 -8.21
N SER A 54 5.51 -46.44 -7.73
CA SER A 54 4.17 -45.96 -7.33
C SER A 54 4.24 -44.96 -6.17
N TYR A 55 5.11 -45.21 -5.19
CA TYR A 55 5.26 -44.33 -4.03
C TYR A 55 5.86 -42.96 -4.39
N PRO A 56 7.01 -42.88 -5.11
CA PRO A 56 7.51 -41.61 -5.64
C PRO A 56 6.47 -40.85 -6.49
N LEU A 57 5.72 -41.55 -7.34
CA LEU A 57 4.67 -40.93 -8.16
C LEU A 57 3.56 -40.29 -7.32
N GLN A 58 3.08 -41.00 -6.29
CA GLN A 58 2.09 -40.47 -5.36
C GLN A 58 2.63 -39.25 -4.61
N HIS A 59 3.88 -39.30 -4.15
CA HIS A 59 4.52 -38.17 -3.49
C HIS A 59 4.59 -36.94 -4.40
N LEU A 60 5.00 -37.09 -5.67
CA LEU A 60 5.05 -35.99 -6.63
C LEU A 60 3.66 -35.41 -6.92
N LYS A 61 2.63 -36.25 -7.05
CA LYS A 61 1.24 -35.82 -7.23
C LYS A 61 0.73 -35.01 -6.04
N GLU A 62 1.05 -35.44 -4.83
CA GLU A 62 0.70 -34.71 -3.61
C GLU A 62 1.48 -33.39 -3.49
N LEU A 63 2.78 -33.40 -3.76
CA LEU A 63 3.61 -32.18 -3.76
C LEU A 63 3.10 -31.14 -4.75
N LYS A 64 2.72 -31.58 -5.96
CA LYS A 64 2.06 -30.74 -6.97
C LYS A 64 0.77 -30.11 -6.44
N ARG A 65 -0.07 -30.90 -5.77
CA ARG A 65 -1.32 -30.42 -5.16
C ARG A 65 -1.05 -29.36 -4.09
N GLN A 66 -0.10 -29.61 -3.20
CA GLN A 66 0.27 -28.67 -2.14
C GLN A 66 0.82 -27.35 -2.70
N LYS A 67 1.73 -27.40 -3.68
CA LYS A 67 2.28 -26.20 -4.32
C LYS A 67 1.22 -25.41 -5.08
N LYS A 68 0.29 -26.07 -5.79
CA LYS A 68 -0.88 -25.40 -6.39
C LYS A 68 -1.77 -24.72 -5.34
N GLY A 69 -1.91 -25.33 -4.15
CA GLY A 69 -2.62 -24.71 -3.02
C GLY A 69 -1.97 -23.39 -2.60
N LYS A 70 -0.65 -23.42 -2.32
CA LYS A 70 0.11 -22.21 -1.96
C LYS A 70 0.03 -21.11 -3.02
N MET A 71 0.04 -21.50 -4.29
CA MET A 71 -0.10 -20.55 -5.40
C MET A 71 -1.45 -19.83 -5.37
N LYS A 72 -2.54 -20.55 -5.10
CA LYS A 72 -3.87 -19.93 -4.92
C LYS A 72 -3.91 -19.00 -3.70
N ASP A 73 -3.22 -19.36 -2.62
CA ASP A 73 -3.16 -18.52 -1.43
C ASP A 73 -2.41 -17.22 -1.68
N ILE A 74 -1.34 -17.24 -2.49
CA ILE A 74 -0.64 -16.02 -2.94
C ILE A 74 -1.57 -15.12 -3.75
N ILE A 75 -2.35 -15.67 -4.69
CA ILE A 75 -3.32 -14.88 -5.48
C ILE A 75 -4.32 -14.19 -4.56
N LYS A 76 -4.92 -14.95 -3.63
CA LYS A 76 -5.88 -14.40 -2.66
C LYS A 76 -5.25 -13.30 -1.80
N ALA A 77 -4.00 -13.48 -1.39
CA ALA A 77 -3.28 -12.48 -0.63
C ALA A 77 -3.06 -11.19 -1.46
N MET A 78 -2.68 -11.32 -2.74
CA MET A 78 -2.55 -10.19 -3.66
C MET A 78 -3.88 -9.47 -3.91
N GLU A 79 -4.97 -10.22 -4.10
CA GLU A 79 -6.32 -9.67 -4.28
C GLU A 79 -6.81 -8.92 -3.05
N SER A 80 -6.73 -9.55 -1.87
CA SER A 80 -7.09 -8.92 -0.59
C SER A 80 -6.27 -7.66 -0.33
N PHE A 81 -4.99 -7.68 -0.67
CA PHE A 81 -4.12 -6.53 -0.57
C PHE A 81 -4.53 -5.38 -1.49
N ASN A 82 -4.91 -5.68 -2.74
CA ASN A 82 -5.41 -4.69 -3.69
C ASN A 82 -6.73 -4.07 -3.20
N ASP A 83 -7.65 -4.87 -2.67
CA ASP A 83 -8.90 -4.38 -2.09
C ASP A 83 -8.65 -3.44 -0.90
N ASN A 84 -7.72 -3.80 0.00
CA ASN A 84 -7.32 -2.97 1.12
C ASN A 84 -6.70 -1.64 0.66
N LEU A 85 -5.88 -1.65 -0.40
CA LEU A 85 -5.30 -0.43 -0.98
C LEU A 85 -6.37 0.49 -1.57
N ILE A 86 -7.36 -0.06 -2.28
CA ILE A 86 -8.46 0.70 -2.85
C ILE A 86 -9.32 1.30 -1.73
N GLY A 87 -9.65 0.50 -0.70
CA GLY A 87 -10.39 0.94 0.48
C GLY A 87 -9.67 2.07 1.22
N GLY A 88 -8.37 1.91 1.47
CA GLY A 88 -7.53 2.92 2.11
C GLY A 88 -7.48 4.24 1.34
N LYS A 89 -7.31 4.19 0.01
CA LYS A 89 -7.34 5.39 -0.85
C LYS A 89 -8.69 6.13 -0.79
N LYS A 90 -9.80 5.39 -0.77
CA LYS A 90 -11.15 5.99 -0.64
C LYS A 90 -11.32 6.67 0.72
N LEU A 91 -10.85 6.04 1.79
CA LEU A 91 -10.90 6.61 3.14
C LEU A 91 -10.08 7.90 3.24
N VAL A 92 -8.84 7.91 2.74
CA VAL A 92 -8.00 9.11 2.72
C VAL A 92 -8.70 10.26 2.00
N LYS A 93 -9.28 10.02 0.81
CA LYS A 93 -10.03 11.04 0.07
C LYS A 93 -11.25 11.55 0.83
N ALA A 94 -11.97 10.68 1.55
CA ALA A 94 -13.12 11.09 2.36
C ALA A 94 -12.67 11.97 3.55
N LEU A 95 -11.57 11.61 4.20
CA LEU A 95 -11.00 12.39 5.30
C LEU A 95 -10.43 13.73 4.84
N GLU A 96 -9.81 13.79 3.66
CA GLU A 96 -9.34 15.05 3.05
C GLU A 96 -10.51 15.98 2.71
N ARG A 97 -11.65 15.43 2.30
CA ARG A 97 -12.88 16.19 2.01
C ARG A 97 -13.54 16.74 3.28
N ASP A 98 -13.51 15.96 4.36
CA ASP A 98 -14.17 16.30 5.62
C ASP A 98 -13.23 17.05 6.60
N ALA A 99 -11.96 17.24 6.24
CA ALA A 99 -11.04 18.12 6.97
C ALA A 99 -11.49 19.58 6.82
N PRO A 100 -11.88 20.28 7.90
CA PRO A 100 -12.40 21.63 7.80
C PRO A 100 -11.31 22.59 7.33
N ILE A 101 -11.56 23.29 6.22
CA ILE A 101 -10.97 24.60 5.94
C ILE A 101 -11.47 25.51 7.06
N GLY A 102 -10.67 25.68 8.12
CA GLY A 102 -11.19 26.29 9.35
C GLY A 102 -10.12 26.73 10.35
N ALA A 103 -9.00 27.26 9.88
CA ALA A 103 -8.32 28.30 10.64
C ALA A 103 -8.66 29.63 9.94
N PRO A 104 -9.52 30.49 10.51
CA PRO A 104 -9.67 31.84 9.98
C PRO A 104 -8.29 32.49 10.05
N SER A 105 -7.82 32.96 8.90
CA SER A 105 -6.72 33.90 8.81
C SER A 105 -7.06 35.04 9.78
N VAL A 106 -6.19 35.25 10.76
CA VAL A 106 -6.25 36.38 11.68
C VAL A 106 -6.58 37.62 10.85
N GLN A 107 -7.76 38.17 11.08
CA GLN A 107 -8.23 39.38 10.45
C GLN A 107 -7.15 40.44 10.62
N ASN A 108 -6.79 41.02 9.47
CA ASN A 108 -6.20 42.32 9.28
C ASN A 108 -6.45 43.22 10.50
N MET A 109 -5.50 43.24 11.43
CA MET A 109 -5.55 44.07 12.62
C MET A 109 -5.30 45.48 12.10
N GLY A 110 -6.39 46.23 11.93
CA GLY A 110 -6.37 47.61 11.48
C GLY A 110 -5.33 48.39 12.26
N ASP A 111 -4.47 49.07 11.50
CA ASP A 111 -3.42 49.94 12.00
C ASP A 111 -4.01 50.93 13.04
N PRO A 112 -3.52 50.99 14.29
CA PRO A 112 -4.08 51.87 15.33
C PRO A 112 -3.87 53.37 15.10
N ARG A 113 -3.38 53.81 13.93
CA ARG A 113 -2.90 55.18 13.71
C ARG A 113 -3.85 56.12 12.99
N THR A 114 -5.09 55.73 12.69
CA THR A 114 -6.04 56.60 11.96
C THR A 114 -7.02 57.39 12.84
N TRP A 115 -6.78 57.51 14.16
CA TRP A 115 -7.61 58.34 15.07
C TRP A 115 -6.95 59.67 15.49
N ALA A 116 -5.90 60.12 14.79
CA ALA A 116 -5.31 61.44 15.00
C ALA A 116 -5.70 62.38 13.85
N GLY A 117 -6.89 62.96 13.94
CA GLY A 117 -7.38 63.85 12.88
C GLY A 117 -8.72 64.49 13.19
N ASP A 118 -8.90 65.08 14.38
CA ASP A 118 -9.74 66.27 14.55
C ASP A 118 -9.61 66.86 15.96
N PHE A 119 -8.68 67.82 16.12
CA PHE A 119 -8.80 68.87 17.13
C PHE A 119 -8.35 70.17 16.47
N GLY A 120 -9.28 70.74 15.68
CA GLY A 120 -9.21 72.10 15.19
C GLY A 120 -9.10 73.09 16.35
N GLY A 121 -8.19 74.05 16.18
CA GLY A 121 -7.71 74.94 17.23
C GLY A 121 -8.71 75.99 17.71
N LEU A 122 -8.53 76.34 18.99
CA LEU A 122 -8.95 77.58 19.60
C LEU A 122 -7.79 78.04 20.50
N THR A 123 -6.80 78.70 19.90
CA THR A 123 -5.84 79.49 20.67
C THR A 123 -6.43 80.87 20.92
N ALA A 124 -6.68 81.13 22.20
CA ALA A 124 -7.09 82.41 22.72
C ALA A 124 -6.08 83.50 22.33
N GLY A 125 -6.60 84.66 21.95
CA GLY A 125 -5.80 85.86 21.80
C GLY A 125 -5.28 86.36 23.14
N ASN A 126 -4.09 86.98 23.11
CA ASN A 126 -3.82 88.14 23.95
C ASN A 126 -2.72 89.01 23.33
N GLN A 127 -3.13 90.24 22.99
CA GLN A 127 -2.46 91.54 23.07
C GLN A 127 -1.00 91.72 22.60
N ALA A 128 -0.84 92.64 21.65
CA ALA A 128 -0.05 93.85 21.82
C ALA A 128 -0.84 95.05 21.25
#